data_AF-A0A942KQ60-F1
#
_entry.id   AF-A0A942KQ60-F1
#
_cell.length_a   1.000
_cell.length_b   1.000
_cell.length_c   1.000
_cell.angle_alpha   90.00
_cell.angle_beta   90.00
_cell.angle_gamma   90.00
#
_symmetry.space_group_name_H-M   'P 1'
#
loop_
_entity.id
_entity.type
_entity.pdbx_description
1 polymer ?
#
loop_
_entity_poly.entity_id
_entity_poly.type
_entity_poly.pdbx_seq_one_letter_code
_entity_poly.pdbx_strand_id
1 'polypeptide(L)' 'HEIISGLRDMNFYSVPAEGYIPTYTRTDFTDALHDVFGFRTDYQIVSLNEMKKIFKDTKNEKTLRSF' A
#
# COMPACT_ATOMS: atom_id res chain seq x y z
N HIS A 1 -12.76 -3.80 -15.97
CA HIS A 1 -12.51 -3.94 -14.53
C HIS A 1 -11.09 -3.47 -14.22
N GLU A 2 -10.87 -2.17 -14.23
CA GLU A 2 -9.51 -1.58 -14.15
C GLU A 2 -9.03 -1.43 -12.69
N ILE A 3 -9.92 -1.02 -11.79
CA ILE A 3 -9.58 -0.82 -10.37
C ILE A 3 -9.25 -2.16 -9.68
N ILE A 4 -10.08 -3.19 -9.85
CA ILE A 4 -9.87 -4.49 -9.18
C ILE A 4 -8.61 -5.19 -9.71
N SER A 5 -8.34 -5.10 -11.02
CA SER A 5 -7.11 -5.66 -11.58
C SER A 5 -5.89 -4.90 -11.05
N GLY A 6 -5.92 -3.55 -11.11
CA GLY A 6 -4.85 -2.71 -10.56
C GLY A 6 -4.52 -3.03 -9.10
N LEU A 7 -5.54 -3.19 -8.23
CA LEU A 7 -5.31 -3.56 -6.83
C LEU A 7 -4.70 -4.97 -6.67
N ARG A 8 -5.11 -5.93 -7.49
CA ARG A 8 -4.58 -7.31 -7.44
C ARG A 8 -3.15 -7.41 -7.97
N ASP A 9 -2.78 -6.51 -8.87
CA ASP A 9 -1.46 -6.50 -9.49
C ASP A 9 -0.39 -5.79 -8.64
N MET A 10 -0.80 -5.05 -7.59
CA MET A 10 0.10 -4.46 -6.58
C MET A 10 0.74 -5.51 -5.67
N ASN A 11 1.76 -6.19 -6.19
CA ASN A 11 2.48 -7.27 -5.52
C ASN A 11 3.75 -6.79 -4.80
N PHE A 12 4.23 -7.63 -3.88
CA PHE A 12 5.42 -7.37 -3.07
C PHE A 12 6.27 -8.63 -2.94
N TYR A 13 7.59 -8.45 -2.98
CA TYR A 13 8.57 -9.45 -2.62
C TYR A 13 8.94 -9.30 -1.14
N SER A 14 8.78 -10.36 -0.35
CA SER A 14 9.13 -10.36 1.07
C SER A 14 10.62 -10.63 1.24
N VAL A 15 11.32 -9.70 1.90
CA VAL A 15 12.72 -9.85 2.33
C VAL A 15 12.74 -10.16 3.83
N PRO A 16 13.17 -11.36 4.25
CA PRO A 16 13.23 -11.74 5.66
C PRO A 16 14.00 -10.71 6.49
N ALA A 17 13.46 -10.37 7.67
CA ALA A 17 14.00 -9.39 8.61
C ALA A 17 14.09 -7.92 8.12
N GLU A 18 14.05 -7.65 6.82
CA GLU A 18 14.19 -6.29 6.27
C GLU A 18 12.84 -5.64 5.95
N GLY A 19 11.94 -6.34 5.25
CA GLY A 19 10.67 -5.75 4.83
C GLY A 19 10.13 -6.29 3.52
N TYR A 20 9.50 -5.42 2.74
CA TYR A 20 8.79 -5.75 1.51
C TYR A 20 9.24 -4.83 0.38
N ILE A 21 9.69 -5.42 -0.72
CA ILE A 21 10.06 -4.69 -1.94
C ILE A 21 8.84 -4.70 -2.87
N PRO A 22 8.32 -3.54 -3.29
CA PRO A 22 7.23 -3.48 -4.25
C PRO A 22 7.67 -4.05 -5.61
N THR A 23 6.84 -4.87 -6.23
CA THR A 23 7.11 -5.44 -7.56
C THR A 23 6.21 -4.82 -8.63
N TYR A 24 5.67 -3.64 -8.35
CA TYR A 24 4.87 -2.83 -9.27
C TYR A 24 5.51 -1.44 -9.41
N THR A 25 5.08 -0.69 -10.43
CA THR A 25 5.57 0.67 -10.69
C THR A 25 4.49 1.69 -10.31
N ARG A 26 4.92 2.87 -9.85
CA ARG A 26 4.05 4.00 -9.56
C ARG A 26 3.29 4.44 -10.81
N THR A 27 2.00 4.70 -10.66
CA THR A 27 1.06 5.16 -11.69
C THR A 27 0.08 6.17 -11.07
N ASP A 28 -0.66 6.89 -11.91
CA ASP A 28 -1.73 7.80 -11.45
C ASP A 28 -2.76 7.07 -10.57
N PHE A 29 -3.02 5.80 -10.87
CA PHE A 29 -3.89 4.95 -10.06
C PHE A 29 -3.35 4.71 -8.65
N THR A 30 -2.06 4.34 -8.53
CA THR A 30 -1.44 4.10 -7.22
C THR A 30 -1.26 5.39 -6.43
N ASP A 31 -1.06 6.52 -7.11
CA ASP A 31 -0.94 7.83 -6.48
C ASP A 31 -2.26 8.26 -5.84
N ALA A 32 -3.36 8.17 -6.60
CA ALA A 32 -4.69 8.42 -6.05
C ALA A 32 -5.03 7.51 -4.87
N LEU A 33 -4.60 6.23 -4.93
CA LEU A 33 -4.76 5.29 -3.83
C LEU A 33 -3.99 5.77 -2.58
N HIS A 34 -2.70 6.08 -2.72
CA HIS A 34 -1.86 6.51 -1.61
C HIS A 34 -2.36 7.82 -0.97
N ASP A 35 -2.85 8.76 -1.77
CA ASP A 35 -3.39 10.03 -1.28
C ASP A 35 -4.66 9.84 -0.44
N VAL A 36 -5.57 8.97 -0.89
CA VAL A 36 -6.82 8.68 -0.16
C VAL A 36 -6.55 7.97 1.17
N PHE A 37 -5.61 7.03 1.18
CA PHE A 37 -5.32 6.20 2.36
C PHE A 37 -4.26 6.80 3.29
N GLY A 38 -3.49 7.78 2.83
CA GLY A 38 -2.49 8.48 3.64
C GLY A 38 -1.24 7.67 3.98
N PHE A 39 -0.96 6.60 3.23
CA PHE A 39 0.27 5.83 3.34
C PHE A 39 0.80 5.45 1.96
N ARG A 40 2.13 5.32 1.85
CA ARG A 40 2.82 4.93 0.63
C ARG A 40 3.47 3.57 0.77
N THR A 41 3.46 2.82 -0.33
CA THR A 41 4.04 1.49 -0.43
C THR A 41 4.94 1.33 -1.65
N ASP A 42 5.30 2.43 -2.35
CA ASP A 42 6.11 2.48 -3.57
C ASP A 42 7.60 2.80 -3.30
N TYR A 43 8.06 2.60 -2.06
CA TYR A 43 9.47 2.78 -1.69
C TYR A 43 10.37 1.65 -2.20
N GLN A 44 11.68 1.86 -2.18
CA GLN A 44 12.66 0.80 -2.45
C GLN A 44 12.45 -0.44 -1.55
N ILE A 45 12.12 -0.19 -0.28
CA ILE A 45 11.68 -1.20 0.67
C ILE A 45 10.70 -0.57 1.67
N VAL A 46 9.60 -1.25 1.94
CA VAL A 46 8.67 -0.94 3.03
C VAL A 46 9.09 -1.77 4.23
N SER A 47 9.46 -1.13 5.33
CA SER A 47 9.94 -1.86 6.51
C SER A 47 8.85 -2.76 7.12
N LEU A 48 9.27 -3.82 7.83
CA LEU A 48 8.34 -4.68 8.57
C LEU A 48 7.43 -3.90 9.53
N ASN A 49 7.95 -2.84 10.16
CA ASN A 49 7.20 -2.02 11.10
C ASN A 49 6.17 -1.13 10.39
N GLU A 50 6.51 -0.55 9.25
CA GLU A 50 5.56 0.22 8.44
C GLU A 50 4.45 -0.66 7.89
N MET A 51 4.79 -1.83 7.35
CA MET A 51 3.78 -2.77 6.84
C MET A 51 2.82 -3.23 7.95
N LYS A 52 3.32 -3.47 9.17
CA LYS A 52 2.48 -3.75 10.35
C LYS A 52 1.55 -2.58 10.70
N LYS A 53 2.03 -1.33 10.61
CA LYS A 53 1.20 -0.13 10.81
C LYS A 53 0.11 -0.04 9.76
N ILE A 54 0.44 -0.25 8.48
CA ILE A 54 -0.52 -0.26 7.37
C ILE A 54 -1.58 -1.33 7.58
N PHE A 55 -1.21 -2.57 7.91
CA PHE A 55 -2.19 -3.63 8.21
C PHE A 55 -3.09 -3.33 9.40
N LYS A 56 -2.56 -2.64 10.41
CA LYS A 56 -3.36 -2.18 11.54
C LYS A 56 -4.35 -1.10 11.08
N ASP A 57 -3.89 -0.16 10.27
CA ASP A 57 -4.70 0.96 9.78
C ASP A 57 -5.80 0.52 8.80
N THR A 58 -5.57 -0.51 7.98
CA THR A 58 -6.59 -1.03 7.05
C THR A 58 -7.65 -1.90 7.71
N LYS A 59 -7.36 -2.47 8.89
CA LYS A 59 -8.29 -3.29 9.67
C LYS A 59 -9.08 -2.51 10.71
N ASN A 60 -8.58 -1.35 11.11
CA ASN A 60 -9.30 -0.46 12.01
C ASN A 60 -10.24 0.40 11.17
N GLU A 61 -11.51 0.50 11.58
CA GLU A 61 -12.43 1.49 11.02
C GLU A 61 -11.97 2.90 11.41
N LYS A 62 -11.03 3.47 10.65
CA LYS A 62 -10.89 4.92 10.60
C LYS A 62 -12.08 5.40 9.77
N THR A 63 -12.98 6.16 10.38
CA THR A 63 -14.00 6.90 9.63
C THR A 63 -13.25 7.74 8.59
N LEU A 64 -13.30 7.34 7.32
CA LEU A 64 -12.83 8.17 6.23
C LEU A 64 -13.63 9.47 6.37
N ARG A 65 -12.94 10.59 6.59
CA ARG A 65 -13.61 11.88 6.72
C ARG A 65 -14.45 12.06 5.46
N SER A 66 -15.77 12.09 5.60
CA SER A 66 -16.63 12.44 4.47
C SER A 66 -16.33 13.90 4.13
N PHE A 67 -15.95 14.14 2.89
CA PHE A 67 -16.00 15.48 2.31
C PHE A 67 -17.45 15.91 2.12
#